data_AF-A0A7V4V0F8-F1
#
_entry.id   AF-A0A7V4V0F8-F1
#
_cell.length_a   1.000
_cell.length_b   1.000
_cell.length_c   1.000
_cell.angle_alpha   90.00
_cell.angle_beta   90.00
_cell.angle_gamma   90.00
#
_symmetry.space_group_name_H-M   'P 1'
#
loop_
_entity.id
_entity.type
_entity.pdbx_description
1 polymer ?
#
loop_
_entity_poly.entity_id
_entity_poly.type
_entity_poly.pdbx_seq_one_letter_code
_entity_poly.pdbx_strand_id
1 'polypeptide(L)'
;EFDKYLLAAYKVEKFAKPTNMLGFDKSIPSEDMKNLILTHIDIGEKQMLELSNKRAETIKKFIISNGIDPARVSLTQAKMAAPEQKEKIKNSRVDIKFVIK
;
A
#
# COMPACT_ATOMS: atom_id res chain seq x y z
N GLU A 1 -14.86 18.53 -0.01
CA GLU A 1 -14.02 18.04 -1.13
C GLU A 1 -13.96 16.51 -1.22
N PHE A 2 -13.86 15.79 -0.10
CA PHE A 2 -13.78 14.32 -0.05
C PHE A 2 -14.86 13.62 -0.90
N ASP A 3 -16.14 13.93 -0.70
CA ASP A 3 -17.24 13.26 -1.42
C ASP A 3 -17.19 13.44 -2.94
N LYS A 4 -16.69 14.59 -3.41
CA LYS A 4 -16.54 14.89 -4.84
C LYS A 4 -15.55 13.91 -5.49
N TYR A 5 -14.41 13.68 -4.84
CA TYR A 5 -13.38 12.77 -5.36
C TYR A 5 -13.76 11.30 -5.16
N LEU A 6 -14.48 10.98 -4.08
CA LEU A 6 -15.01 9.64 -3.86
C LEU A 6 -16.02 9.24 -4.94
N LEU A 7 -16.97 10.12 -5.27
CA LEU A 7 -17.93 9.89 -6.35
C LEU A 7 -17.22 9.73 -7.71
N ALA A 8 -16.18 10.53 -7.97
CA ALA A 8 -15.40 10.43 -9.19
C ALA A 8 -14.68 9.07 -9.30
N ALA A 9 -14.01 8.63 -8.22
CA ALA A 9 -13.36 7.32 -8.16
C ALA A 9 -14.38 6.18 -8.33
N TYR A 10 -15.50 6.23 -7.61
CA TYR A 10 -16.58 5.24 -7.71
C TYR A 10 -17.13 5.13 -9.13
N LYS A 11 -17.27 6.24 -9.85
CA LYS A 11 -17.76 6.25 -11.24
C LYS A 11 -16.76 5.65 -12.24
N VAL A 12 -15.46 5.90 -12.05
CA VAL A 12 -14.40 5.43 -12.96
C VAL A 12 -14.09 3.93 -12.76
N GLU A 13 -14.24 3.43 -11.54
CA GLU A 13 -13.91 2.06 -11.20
C GLU A 13 -14.84 1.04 -11.88
N LYS A 14 -14.30 -0.13 -12.25
CA LYS A 14 -14.96 -1.12 -13.13
C LYS A 14 -15.56 -2.33 -12.39
N PHE A 15 -15.79 -2.26 -11.09
CA PHE A 15 -16.47 -3.32 -10.34
C PHE A 15 -17.99 -3.31 -10.55
N ALA A 16 -18.68 -4.38 -10.15
CA ALA A 16 -20.13 -4.50 -10.22
C ALA A 16 -20.81 -3.52 -9.25
N LYS A 17 -21.43 -2.46 -9.77
CA LYS A 17 -22.12 -1.44 -8.97
C LYS A 17 -23.56 -1.87 -8.70
N PRO A 18 -24.10 -1.64 -7.49
CA PRO A 18 -25.52 -1.85 -7.23
C PRO A 18 -26.35 -0.96 -8.16
N THR A 19 -27.18 -1.58 -8.99
CA THR A 19 -28.10 -0.89 -9.90
C THR A 19 -29.52 -0.89 -9.35
N ASN A 20 -30.29 0.15 -9.67
CA ASN A 20 -31.74 0.17 -9.44
C ASN A 20 -32.48 -0.74 -10.43
N MET A 21 -33.78 -0.97 -10.23
CA MET A 21 -34.62 -1.82 -11.10
C MET A 21 -34.66 -1.40 -12.58
N LEU A 22 -34.23 -0.17 -12.89
CA LEU A 22 -34.12 0.40 -14.24
C LEU A 22 -32.70 0.29 -14.84
N GLY A 23 -31.76 -0.36 -14.15
CA GLY A 23 -30.38 -0.58 -14.63
C GLY A 23 -29.42 0.60 -14.42
N PHE A 24 -29.83 1.68 -13.74
CA PHE A 24 -28.95 2.80 -13.39
C PHE A 24 -28.21 2.56 -12.09
N ASP A 25 -26.96 3.02 -12.00
CA ASP A 25 -26.17 3.05 -10.77
C ASP A 25 -26.98 3.66 -9.63
N LYS A 26 -27.19 2.90 -8.56
CA LYS A 26 -27.91 3.36 -7.38
C LYS A 26 -27.07 4.43 -6.69
N SER A 27 -27.71 5.55 -6.34
CA SER A 27 -27.11 6.52 -5.43
C SER A 27 -27.02 5.90 -4.04
N ILE A 28 -25.82 5.54 -3.62
CA ILE A 28 -25.53 4.98 -2.30
C ILE A 28 -24.82 6.03 -1.42
N PRO A 29 -24.93 5.93 -0.09
CA PRO A 29 -24.18 6.77 0.85
C PRO A 29 -22.66 6.77 0.58
N SER A 30 -21.97 7.86 0.94
CA SER A 30 -20.51 7.97 0.78
C SER A 30 -19.74 6.84 1.48
N GLU A 31 -20.21 6.41 2.64
CA GLU A 31 -19.57 5.30 3.38
C GLU A 31 -19.61 3.99 2.59
N ASP A 32 -20.73 3.69 1.94
CA ASP A 32 -20.90 2.49 1.12
C ASP A 32 -20.07 2.56 -0.16
N MET A 33 -19.99 3.72 -0.82
CA MET A 33 -19.09 3.91 -1.98
C MET A 33 -17.64 3.60 -1.61
N LYS A 34 -17.18 4.13 -0.46
CA LYS A 34 -15.83 3.89 0.04
C LYS A 34 -15.60 2.42 0.33
N ASN A 35 -16.54 1.76 1.01
CA ASN A 35 -16.42 0.34 1.33
C ASN A 35 -16.37 -0.51 0.07
N LEU A 36 -17.23 -0.25 -0.92
CA LEU A 36 -17.22 -0.98 -2.20
C LEU A 36 -15.91 -0.79 -2.96
N ILE A 37 -15.35 0.42 -2.98
CA ILE A 37 -14.03 0.63 -3.58
C ILE A 37 -13.01 -0.21 -2.83
N LEU A 38 -12.95 -0.11 -1.50
CA LEU A 38 -11.96 -0.82 -0.69
C LEU A 38 -12.04 -2.34 -0.84
N THR A 39 -13.24 -2.92 -0.95
CA THR A 39 -13.39 -4.38 -1.11
C THR A 39 -12.97 -4.90 -2.48
N HIS A 40 -12.95 -4.04 -3.49
CA HIS A 40 -12.55 -4.40 -4.87
C HIS A 40 -11.14 -3.93 -5.22
N ILE A 41 -10.40 -3.34 -4.28
CA ILE A 41 -8.97 -3.10 -4.47
C ILE A 41 -8.27 -4.45 -4.41
N ASP A 42 -7.83 -4.91 -5.57
CA ASP A 42 -6.94 -6.06 -5.65
C ASP A 42 -5.53 -5.62 -5.25
N ILE A 43 -5.02 -6.21 -4.17
CA ILE A 43 -3.67 -5.94 -3.68
C ILE A 43 -2.72 -6.83 -4.48
N GLY A 44 -2.22 -6.31 -5.60
CA GLY A 44 -1.30 -7.05 -6.44
C GLY A 44 0.06 -7.25 -5.75
N GLU A 45 0.49 -8.50 -5.66
CA GLU A 45 1.79 -8.88 -5.09
C GLU A 45 2.95 -8.06 -5.68
N LYS A 46 2.95 -7.88 -7.00
CA LYS A 46 3.95 -7.06 -7.71
C LYS A 46 4.01 -5.62 -7.21
N GLN A 47 2.85 -4.99 -6.97
CA GLN A 47 2.79 -3.59 -6.51
C GLN A 47 3.27 -3.48 -5.06
N MET A 48 2.95 -4.47 -4.22
CA MET A 48 3.47 -4.52 -2.85
C MET A 48 4.98 -4.77 -2.81
N LEU A 49 5.51 -5.61 -3.70
CA LEU A 49 6.94 -5.84 -3.84
C LEU A 49 7.65 -4.55 -4.27
N GLU A 50 7.13 -3.86 -5.28
CA GLU A 50 7.64 -2.57 -5.75
C GLU A 50 7.64 -1.51 -4.63
N LEU A 51 6.53 -1.42 -3.88
CA LEU A 51 6.41 -0.51 -2.74
C LEU A 51 7.43 -0.83 -1.65
N SER A 52 7.64 -2.10 -1.34
CA SER A 52 8.62 -2.55 -0.36
C SER A 52 10.05 -2.16 -0.76
N ASN A 53 10.42 -2.44 -2.02
CA ASN A 53 11.73 -2.08 -2.57
C ASN A 53 11.95 -0.57 -2.54
N LYS A 54 10.96 0.22 -2.99
CA LYS A 54 11.04 1.69 -2.99
C LYS A 54 11.26 2.26 -1.59
N ARG A 55 10.59 1.71 -0.57
CA ARG A 55 10.77 2.11 0.82
C ARG A 55 12.17 1.78 1.33
N ALA A 56 12.66 0.58 1.04
CA ALA A 56 14.00 0.15 1.43
C ALA A 56 15.10 1.01 0.78
N GLU A 57 14.96 1.32 -0.51
CA GLU A 57 15.85 2.25 -1.21
C GLU A 57 15.85 3.65 -0.62
N THR A 58 14.67 4.18 -0.27
CA THR A 58 14.53 5.50 0.35
C THR A 58 15.30 5.55 1.67
N ILE A 59 15.16 4.52 2.51
CA ILE A 59 15.91 4.42 3.78
C ILE A 59 17.41 4.26 3.54
N LYS A 60 17.84 3.43 2.56
CA LYS A 60 19.26 3.32 2.19
C LYS A 60 19.85 4.66 1.77
N LYS A 61 19.15 5.42 0.92
CA LYS A 61 19.59 6.76 0.49
C LYS A 61 19.71 7.71 1.69
N PHE A 62 18.73 7.69 2.59
CA PHE A 62 18.77 8.48 3.82
C PHE A 62 19.96 8.12 4.71
N ILE A 63 20.24 6.84 4.91
CA ILE A 63 21.37 6.38 5.73
C ILE A 63 22.71 6.85 5.12
N ILE A 64 22.86 6.71 3.79
CA ILE A 64 24.06 7.15 3.08
C ILE A 64 24.24 8.67 3.18
N SER A 65 23.16 9.45 3.00
CA SER A 65 23.23 10.92 3.11
C SER A 65 23.59 11.40 4.52
N ASN A 66 23.40 10.57 5.55
CA ASN A 66 23.80 10.84 6.93
C ASN A 66 25.25 10.38 7.23
N GLY A 67 26.04 10.04 6.21
CA GLY A 67 27.49 9.82 6.35
C GLY A 67 27.92 8.36 6.50
N ILE A 68 27.02 7.38 6.35
CA ILE A 68 27.41 5.97 6.31
C ILE A 68 27.91 5.62 4.90
N ASP A 69 29.10 5.00 4.83
CA ASP A 69 29.69 4.51 3.58
C ASP A 69 28.70 3.56 2.85
N PRO A 70 28.40 3.80 1.56
CA PRO A 70 27.55 2.93 0.74
C PRO A 70 27.94 1.45 0.77
N ALA A 71 29.24 1.13 0.89
CA ALA A 71 29.75 -0.24 0.94
C ALA A 71 29.29 -1.00 2.20
N ARG A 72 28.84 -0.28 3.23
CA ARG A 72 28.31 -0.84 4.49
C ARG A 72 26.79 -1.03 4.47
N VAL A 73 26.09 -0.54 3.45
CA VAL A 73 24.62 -0.56 3.38
C VAL A 73 24.13 -1.40 2.21
N SER A 74 23.60 -2.58 2.54
CA SER A 74 23.04 -3.53 1.58
C SER A 74 21.53 -3.67 1.75
N LEU A 75 20.82 -3.84 0.64
CA LEU A 75 19.39 -4.17 0.64
C LEU A 75 19.25 -5.69 0.56
N THR A 76 18.40 -6.24 1.41
CA THR A 76 17.97 -7.64 1.33
C THR A 76 16.74 -7.73 0.44
N GLN A 77 16.59 -8.84 -0.28
CA GLN A 77 15.38 -9.10 -1.06
C GLN A 77 14.14 -9.02 -0.17
N ALA A 78 13.17 -8.21 -0.59
CA ALA A 78 11.89 -8.09 0.09
C ALA A 78 11.17 -9.44 0.10
N LYS A 79 10.72 -9.87 1.28
CA LYS A 79 9.90 -11.07 1.45
C LYS A 79 8.43 -10.66 1.38
N MET A 80 7.64 -11.38 0.60
CA MET A 80 6.19 -11.19 0.50
C MET A 80 5.43 -11.92 1.62
N ALA A 81 6.09 -12.84 2.32
CA ALA A 81 5.53 -13.49 3.49
C ALA A 81 5.29 -12.47 4.63
N ALA A 82 4.22 -12.68 5.38
CA ALA A 82 3.91 -11.86 6.55
C ALA A 82 5.11 -11.86 7.51
N PRO A 83 5.58 -10.69 7.96
CA PRO A 83 6.65 -10.62 8.93
C PRO A 83 6.16 -11.14 10.29
N GLU A 84 7.09 -11.56 11.14
CA GLU A 84 6.78 -11.92 12.52
C GLU A 84 6.01 -10.76 13.20
N GLN A 85 4.88 -11.12 13.81
CA GLN A 85 4.07 -10.17 14.56
C GLN A 85 4.83 -9.79 15.83
N LYS A 86 5.05 -8.50 16.00
CA LYS A 86 5.66 -7.93 17.20
C LYS A 86 4.61 -7.05 17.88
N GLU A 87 4.44 -7.20 19.19
CA GLU A 87 3.49 -6.39 19.93
C GLU A 87 3.74 -4.90 19.70
N LYS A 88 2.67 -4.15 19.42
CA LYS A 88 2.68 -2.70 19.16
C LYS A 88 3.45 -2.25 17.91
N ILE A 89 3.88 -3.15 17.02
CA ILE A 89 4.58 -2.80 15.78
C ILE A 89 3.78 -3.24 14.55
N LYS A 90 3.55 -2.32 13.60
CA LYS A 90 2.86 -2.63 12.34
C LYS A 90 3.69 -3.60 11.48
N ASN A 91 3.00 -4.45 10.72
CA ASN A 91 3.65 -5.37 9.77
C ASN A 91 4.28 -4.64 8.57
N SER A 92 3.73 -3.50 8.17
CA SER A 92 4.33 -2.65 7.12
C SER A 92 5.49 -1.82 7.70
N ARG A 93 6.71 -2.34 7.64
CA ARG A 93 7.93 -1.71 8.18
C ARG A 93 9.18 -2.06 7.36
N VAL A 94 10.26 -1.32 7.60
CA VAL A 94 11.61 -1.66 7.13
C VAL A 94 12.42 -2.08 8.35
N ASP A 95 12.92 -3.32 8.37
CA ASP A 95 13.76 -3.83 9.45
C ASP A 95 15.24 -3.57 9.12
N ILE A 96 15.96 -2.90 10.04
CA ILE A 96 17.41 -2.64 9.93
C ILE A 96 18.14 -3.64 10.82
N LYS A 97 19.08 -4.39 10.25
CA LYS A 97 19.91 -5.36 10.98
C LYS A 97 21.38 -4.97 10.88
N PHE A 98 22.05 -4.95 12.01
CA PHE A 98 23.50 -4.75 12.07
C PHE A 98 24.17 -6.13 12.07
N VAL A 99 25.14 -6.31 11.17
CA VAL A 99 25.94 -7.54 11.07
C VAL A 99 27.39 -7.15 11.27
N ILE A 100 28.04 -7.76 12.25
CA ILE A 100 29.48 -7.65 12.45
C ILE A 100 30.10 -8.78 11.63
N LYS A 101 31.02 -8.42 10.73
CA LYS A 101 31.84 -9.40 10.00
C LYS A 101 33.07 -9.76 10.82
#